data_AF-Q9NSP4-F1
#
_entry.id   AF-Q9NSP4-F1
#
_cell.length_a   1.000
_cell.length_b   1.000
_cell.length_c   1.000
_cell.angle_alpha   90.00
_cell.angle_beta   90.00
_cell.angle_gamma   90.00
#
_symmetry.space_group_name_H-M   'P 1'
#
loop_
_entity.id
_entity.type
_entity.pdbx_description
1 polymer ?
#
loop_
_entity_poly.entity_id
_entity_poly.type
_entity_poly.pdbx_seq_one_letter_code
_entity_poly.pdbx_strand_id
1 'polypeptide(L)'
;MSVLRPLDKLPGLNTATILLVGTEDALLQQLADSMLKEDCASELKVHLAKSLPLPSSVNRPRIDLIVFVVNLHSKYSLQNTEESLRHVDASFFLGKVCFLATGAGRESHCSIHRHTVVKLAHTYQSPLLYCDLEVEGFRATMAQRLVRVLQICAGHVPGVSALNLLSLLRSSEGPSLEDL
;
A
#
# COMPACT_ATOMS: atom_id res chain seq x y z
N MET A 1 -10.72 10.09 -18.33
CA MET A 1 -10.39 9.79 -16.92
C MET A 1 -8.91 9.46 -16.84
N SER A 2 -8.12 10.12 -15.98
CA SER A 2 -6.68 9.90 -15.89
C SER A 2 -6.40 8.65 -15.07
N VAL A 3 -6.10 7.54 -15.74
CA VAL A 3 -5.57 6.33 -15.11
C VAL A 3 -4.14 6.62 -14.64
N LEU A 4 -3.81 6.24 -13.41
CA LEU A 4 -2.44 6.33 -12.91
C LEU A 4 -1.63 5.18 -13.49
N ARG A 5 -0.58 5.49 -14.27
CA ARG A 5 0.32 4.48 -14.85
C ARG A 5 1.73 4.59 -14.29
N PRO A 6 2.46 3.48 -14.10
CA PRO A 6 3.79 3.50 -13.51
C PRO A 6 4.88 4.04 -14.45
N LEU A 7 4.63 4.05 -15.76
CA LEU A 7 5.61 4.44 -16.79
C LEU A 7 5.34 5.82 -17.40
N ASP A 8 4.35 6.58 -16.91
CA ASP A 8 4.09 7.95 -17.38
C ASP A 8 5.25 8.91 -17.06
N LYS A 9 6.17 8.49 -16.17
CA LYS A 9 7.31 9.27 -15.69
C LYS A 9 8.55 8.39 -15.58
N LEU A 10 9.70 8.97 -15.88
CA LEU A 10 10.98 8.32 -15.66
C LEU A 10 11.28 8.20 -14.16
N PRO A 11 12.00 7.14 -13.73
CA PRO A 11 12.49 7.04 -12.36
C PRO A 11 13.48 8.16 -12.04
N GLY A 12 13.42 8.66 -10.80
CA GLY A 12 14.44 9.54 -10.25
C GLY A 12 15.69 8.75 -9.85
N LEU A 13 16.86 9.38 -9.88
CA LEU A 13 18.09 8.77 -9.39
C LEU A 13 18.02 8.58 -7.87
N ASN A 14 18.21 7.35 -7.40
CA ASN A 14 18.24 7.02 -5.98
C ASN A 14 17.02 7.56 -5.20
N THR A 15 15.85 7.63 -5.85
CA THR A 15 14.60 8.13 -5.25
C THR A 15 13.58 7.01 -5.21
N ALA A 16 12.96 6.81 -4.04
CA ALA A 16 11.88 5.84 -3.86
C ALA A 16 10.61 6.58 -3.45
N THR A 17 9.57 6.50 -4.29
CA THR A 17 8.34 7.27 -4.15
C THR A 17 7.15 6.36 -3.85
N ILE A 18 6.50 6.60 -2.72
CA ILE A 18 5.30 5.88 -2.30
C ILE A 18 4.07 6.80 -2.30
N LEU A 19 2.94 6.25 -2.72
CA LEU A 19 1.63 6.90 -2.58
C LEU A 19 0.80 6.14 -1.55
N LEU A 20 0.48 6.79 -0.43
CA LEU A 20 -0.46 6.28 0.56
C LEU A 20 -1.86 6.83 0.23
N VAL A 21 -2.81 5.92 -0.01
CA VAL A 21 -4.19 6.25 -0.35
C VAL A 21 -5.11 5.78 0.77
N GLY A 22 -5.90 6.67 1.36
CA GLY A 22 -6.79 6.31 2.46
C GLY A 22 -7.67 7.48 2.89
N THR A 23 -8.75 7.17 3.62
CA THR A 23 -9.76 8.18 3.99
C THR A 23 -9.38 9.01 5.22
N GLU A 24 -8.38 8.57 5.99
CA GLU A 24 -8.01 9.16 7.28
C GLU A 24 -6.66 9.88 7.21
N ASP A 25 -6.72 11.19 6.91
CA ASP A 25 -5.53 12.03 6.72
C ASP A 25 -4.56 11.97 7.91
N ALA A 26 -5.08 11.96 9.14
CA ALA A 26 -4.26 11.94 10.35
C ALA A 26 -3.41 10.66 10.46
N LEU A 27 -4.01 9.49 10.22
CA LEU A 27 -3.28 8.21 10.25
C LEU A 27 -2.29 8.10 9.09
N LEU A 28 -2.68 8.58 7.91
CA LEU A 28 -1.79 8.62 6.75
C LEU A 28 -0.57 9.50 7.01
N GLN A 29 -0.77 10.69 7.60
CA GLN A 29 0.31 11.60 7.95
C GLN A 29 1.22 10.99 9.01
N GLN A 30 0.65 10.40 10.07
CA GLN A 30 1.45 9.72 11.10
C GLN A 30 2.28 8.56 10.53
N LEU A 31 1.71 7.78 9.60
CA LEU A 31 2.44 6.72 8.93
C LEU A 31 3.55 7.28 8.03
N ALA A 32 3.28 8.35 7.28
CA ALA A 32 4.28 9.04 6.47
C ALA A 32 5.43 9.58 7.31
N ASP A 33 5.13 10.25 8.42
CA ASP A 33 6.13 10.78 9.35
C ASP A 33 6.97 9.65 9.97
N SER A 34 6.35 8.51 10.31
CA SER A 34 7.08 7.33 10.77
C SER A 34 7.99 6.75 9.68
N MET A 35 7.56 6.73 8.41
CA MET A 35 8.40 6.26 7.31
C MET A 35 9.58 7.19 7.04
N LEU A 36 9.39 8.51 7.14
CA LEU A 36 10.45 9.50 6.92
C LEU A 36 11.52 9.51 8.03
N LYS A 37 11.22 8.90 9.19
CA LYS A 37 12.21 8.69 10.27
C LYS A 37 13.10 7.47 10.05
N GLU A 38 12.74 6.57 9.13
CA GLU A 38 13.54 5.38 8.85
C GLU A 38 14.81 5.74 8.08
N ASP A 39 15.93 5.21 8.52
CA ASP A 39 17.21 5.37 7.83
C ASP A 39 17.24 4.49 6.57
N CYS A 40 17.43 5.10 5.41
CA CYS A 40 17.59 4.38 4.14
C CYS A 40 18.54 5.13 3.19
N ALA A 41 19.22 4.38 2.33
CA ALA A 41 20.24 4.91 1.42
C ALA A 41 19.68 5.78 0.28
N SER A 42 18.36 5.74 0.07
CA SER A 42 17.67 6.40 -1.05
C SER A 42 16.78 7.52 -0.55
N GLU A 43 16.62 8.57 -1.36
CA GLU A 43 15.72 9.67 -1.09
C GLU A 43 14.27 9.14 -1.07
N LEU A 44 13.64 9.17 0.11
CA LEU A 44 12.27 8.72 0.30
C LEU A 44 11.28 9.87 0.03
N LYS A 45 10.31 9.65 -0.86
CA LYS A 45 9.21 10.59 -1.13
C LYS A 45 7.88 9.94 -0.80
N VAL A 46 7.15 10.52 0.15
CA VAL A 46 5.83 10.05 0.55
C VAL A 46 4.77 11.03 0.06
N HIS A 47 3.85 10.54 -0.77
CA HIS A 47 2.68 11.29 -1.22
C HIS A 47 1.43 10.72 -0.55
N LEU A 48 0.50 11.60 -0.17
CA LEU A 48 -0.78 11.24 0.42
C LEU A 48 -1.91 11.58 -0.53
N ALA A 49 -2.94 10.72 -0.55
CA ALA A 49 -4.17 11.00 -1.27
C ALA A 49 -5.37 10.39 -0.55
N LYS A 50 -6.52 11.10 -0.59
CA LYS A 50 -7.78 10.57 -0.07
C LYS A 50 -8.37 9.48 -0.95
N SER A 51 -8.29 9.70 -2.25
CA SER A 51 -8.88 8.86 -3.28
C SER A 51 -8.18 9.09 -4.62
N LEU A 52 -8.50 8.24 -5.59
CA LEU A 52 -8.13 8.40 -6.99
C LEU A 52 -9.39 8.74 -7.82
N PRO A 53 -9.26 9.44 -8.96
CA PRO A 53 -8.03 9.82 -9.65
C PRO A 53 -7.33 11.03 -9.02
N LEU A 54 -5.98 11.02 -9.07
CA LEU A 54 -5.20 12.21 -8.71
C LEU A 54 -5.43 13.34 -9.73
N PRO A 55 -5.46 14.61 -9.30
CA PRO A 55 -5.54 15.75 -10.21
C PRO A 55 -4.36 15.74 -11.19
N SER A 56 -4.61 16.06 -12.46
CA SER A 56 -3.56 16.10 -13.48
C SER A 56 -2.51 17.15 -13.11
N SER A 57 -1.27 16.73 -12.88
CA SER A 57 -0.14 17.63 -12.61
C SER A 57 1.06 17.25 -13.46
N VAL A 58 1.69 18.26 -14.08
CA VAL A 58 2.91 18.06 -14.88
C VAL A 58 4.09 17.57 -14.03
N ASN A 59 4.10 17.94 -12.76
CA ASN A 59 5.14 17.64 -11.78
C ASN A 59 4.90 16.34 -10.99
N ARG A 60 3.93 15.50 -11.38
CA ARG A 60 3.73 14.20 -10.73
C ARG A 60 5.00 13.35 -10.87
N PRO A 61 5.62 12.86 -9.78
CA PRO A 61 6.75 11.96 -9.87
C PRO A 61 6.31 10.56 -10.33
N ARG A 62 7.28 9.73 -10.71
CA ARG A 62 7.05 8.28 -10.83
C ARG A 62 6.67 7.74 -9.45
N ILE A 63 5.65 6.89 -9.40
CA ILE A 63 5.22 6.21 -8.16
C ILE A 63 5.68 4.76 -8.24
N ASP A 64 6.43 4.33 -7.23
CA ASP A 64 7.06 3.01 -7.18
C ASP A 64 6.17 2.00 -6.45
N LEU A 65 5.42 2.46 -5.45
CA LEU A 65 4.49 1.67 -4.66
C LEU A 65 3.24 2.49 -4.32
N ILE A 66 2.07 1.88 -4.46
CA ILE A 66 0.80 2.40 -3.96
C ILE A 66 0.36 1.54 -2.78
N VAL A 67 0.04 2.16 -1.65
CA VAL A 67 -0.51 1.50 -0.48
C VAL A 67 -1.92 2.02 -0.23
N PHE A 68 -2.91 1.14 -0.37
CA PHE A 68 -4.28 1.45 0.02
C PHE A 68 -4.51 1.10 1.48
N VAL A 69 -4.79 2.11 2.30
CA VAL A 69 -5.07 1.98 3.72
C VAL A 69 -6.58 1.86 3.92
N VAL A 70 -7.02 0.69 4.38
CA VAL A 70 -8.42 0.34 4.58
C VAL A 70 -8.71 0.23 6.08
N ASN A 71 -9.51 1.14 6.62
CA ASN A 71 -9.98 1.03 8.00
C ASN A 71 -11.15 0.04 8.08
N LEU A 72 -10.97 -1.06 8.81
CA LEU A 72 -11.98 -2.10 9.01
C LEU A 72 -13.21 -1.63 9.79
N HIS A 73 -13.11 -0.50 10.51
CA HIS A 73 -14.24 0.13 11.19
C HIS A 73 -15.10 0.99 10.26
N SER A 74 -14.66 1.28 9.03
CA SER A 74 -15.32 2.21 8.12
C SER A 74 -15.63 1.57 6.76
N LYS A 75 -16.92 1.24 6.52
CA LYS A 75 -17.38 0.77 5.19
C LYS A 75 -17.05 1.77 4.08
N TYR A 76 -17.08 3.06 4.40
CA TYR A 76 -16.70 4.12 3.47
C TYR A 76 -15.22 4.01 3.04
N SER A 77 -14.32 3.61 3.96
CA SER A 77 -12.90 3.39 3.64
C SER A 77 -12.71 2.30 2.58
N LEU A 78 -13.45 1.19 2.70
CA LEU A 78 -13.45 0.12 1.71
C LEU A 78 -14.04 0.58 0.36
N GLN A 79 -15.21 1.20 0.36
CA GLN A 79 -15.85 1.69 -0.87
C GLN A 79 -14.96 2.69 -1.62
N ASN A 80 -14.36 3.63 -0.89
CA ASN A 80 -13.42 4.60 -1.45
C ASN A 80 -12.18 3.91 -2.07
N THR A 81 -11.71 2.83 -1.45
CA THR A 81 -10.61 2.02 -1.99
C THR A 81 -11.03 1.32 -3.27
N GLU A 82 -12.20 0.67 -3.30
CA GLU A 82 -12.75 0.00 -4.49
C GLU A 82 -12.95 0.96 -5.66
N GLU A 83 -13.47 2.16 -5.41
CA GLU A 83 -13.60 3.20 -6.45
C GLU A 83 -12.23 3.70 -6.91
N SER A 84 -11.29 3.92 -5.99
CA SER A 84 -9.94 4.39 -6.32
C SER A 84 -9.16 3.39 -7.18
N LEU A 85 -9.35 2.08 -6.95
CA LEU A 85 -8.69 1.01 -7.71
C LEU A 85 -9.05 1.02 -9.20
N ARG A 86 -10.25 1.50 -9.57
CA ARG A 86 -10.68 1.66 -10.98
C ARG A 86 -9.83 2.66 -11.76
N HIS A 87 -9.05 3.49 -11.06
CA HIS A 87 -8.18 4.50 -11.63
C HIS A 87 -6.70 4.10 -11.63
N VAL A 88 -6.38 2.86 -11.27
CA VAL A 88 -5.02 2.32 -11.26
C VAL A 88 -4.81 1.43 -12.48
N ASP A 89 -3.73 1.65 -13.21
CA ASP A 89 -3.36 0.81 -14.35
C ASP A 89 -3.03 -0.62 -13.91
N ALA A 90 -3.45 -1.62 -14.71
CA ALA A 90 -3.26 -3.03 -14.39
C ALA A 90 -1.79 -3.40 -14.11
N SER A 91 -0.84 -2.70 -14.74
CA SER A 91 0.60 -2.93 -14.55
C SER A 91 1.11 -2.63 -13.13
N PHE A 92 0.39 -1.86 -12.32
CA PHE A 92 0.73 -1.66 -10.90
C PHE A 92 0.50 -2.92 -10.07
N PHE A 93 -0.47 -3.77 -10.41
CA PHE A 93 -0.78 -4.99 -9.66
C PHE A 93 0.29 -6.09 -9.83
N LEU A 94 1.34 -5.84 -10.62
CA LEU A 94 2.56 -6.66 -10.69
C LEU A 94 3.53 -6.36 -9.55
N GLY A 95 3.02 -6.37 -8.31
CA GLY A 95 3.80 -6.21 -7.08
C GLY A 95 4.06 -4.76 -6.64
N LYS A 96 3.36 -3.77 -7.20
CA LYS A 96 3.48 -2.35 -6.83
C LYS A 96 2.22 -1.77 -6.18
N VAL A 97 1.27 -2.63 -5.83
CA VAL A 97 0.12 -2.28 -4.99
C VAL A 97 0.17 -3.16 -3.75
N CYS A 98 -0.10 -2.56 -2.59
CA CYS A 98 -0.24 -3.25 -1.31
C CYS A 98 -1.49 -2.73 -0.60
N PHE A 99 -2.17 -3.60 0.13
CA PHE A 99 -3.28 -3.24 1.00
C PHE A 99 -2.82 -3.26 2.45
N LEU A 100 -3.15 -2.21 3.19
CA LEU A 100 -2.93 -2.11 4.64
C LEU A 100 -4.28 -2.03 5.34
N ALA A 101 -4.70 -3.12 5.98
CA ALA A 101 -5.90 -3.14 6.80
C ALA A 101 -5.60 -2.67 8.23
N THR A 102 -6.37 -1.70 8.71
CA THR A 102 -6.26 -1.15 10.07
C THR A 102 -7.51 -1.44 10.90
N GLY A 103 -7.39 -1.40 12.23
CA GLY A 103 -8.51 -1.69 13.14
C GLY A 103 -8.76 -3.17 13.42
N ALA A 104 -7.92 -4.08 12.90
CA ALA A 104 -8.10 -5.53 13.09
C ALA A 104 -7.97 -6.00 14.55
N GLY A 105 -7.30 -5.23 15.41
CA GLY A 105 -7.15 -5.58 16.82
C GLY A 105 -8.44 -5.47 17.65
N ARG A 106 -9.48 -4.81 17.12
CA ARG A 106 -10.78 -4.63 17.79
C ARG A 106 -11.89 -5.32 16.99
N GLU A 107 -11.87 -6.65 16.96
CA GLU A 107 -12.83 -7.46 16.17
C GLU A 107 -14.29 -7.12 16.49
N SER A 108 -14.62 -6.77 17.74
CA SER A 108 -15.97 -6.43 18.20
C SER A 108 -16.59 -5.20 17.52
N HIS A 109 -15.80 -4.36 16.85
CA HIS A 109 -16.27 -3.11 16.21
C HIS A 109 -15.97 -3.04 14.71
N CYS A 110 -15.55 -4.14 14.08
CA CYS A 110 -15.26 -4.13 12.64
C CYS A 110 -16.57 -4.02 11.83
N SER A 111 -16.70 -2.93 11.07
CA SER A 111 -17.81 -2.74 10.12
C SER A 111 -17.62 -3.54 8.82
N ILE A 112 -16.37 -3.95 8.55
CA ILE A 112 -15.95 -4.73 7.40
C ILE A 112 -15.43 -6.07 7.89
N HIS A 113 -15.93 -7.16 7.29
CA HIS A 113 -15.44 -8.50 7.60
C HIS A 113 -14.03 -8.68 7.05
N ARG A 114 -13.13 -9.29 7.83
CA ARG A 114 -11.74 -9.55 7.42
C ARG A 114 -11.67 -10.26 6.06
N HIS A 115 -12.55 -11.22 5.81
CA HIS A 115 -12.65 -11.93 4.53
C HIS A 115 -12.85 -10.99 3.33
N THR A 116 -13.57 -9.88 3.50
CA THR A 116 -13.81 -8.92 2.40
C THR A 116 -12.50 -8.29 1.93
N VAL A 117 -11.62 -7.91 2.85
CA VAL A 117 -10.32 -7.31 2.49
C VAL A 117 -9.35 -8.36 1.95
N VAL A 118 -9.39 -9.59 2.47
CA VAL A 118 -8.63 -10.73 1.89
C VAL A 118 -9.07 -10.98 0.45
N LYS A 119 -10.38 -11.05 0.19
CA LYS A 119 -10.93 -11.21 -1.16
C LYS A 119 -10.53 -10.07 -2.08
N LEU A 120 -10.55 -8.82 -1.60
CA LEU A 120 -10.10 -7.66 -2.35
C LEU A 120 -8.61 -7.80 -2.75
N ALA A 121 -7.75 -8.11 -1.78
CA ALA A 121 -6.32 -8.29 -2.02
C ALA A 121 -6.03 -9.43 -3.01
N HIS A 122 -6.73 -10.57 -2.88
CA HIS A 122 -6.64 -11.69 -3.80
C HIS A 122 -7.11 -11.32 -5.23
N THR A 123 -8.23 -10.59 -5.34
CA THR A 123 -8.79 -10.13 -6.62
C THR A 123 -7.80 -9.26 -7.39
N TYR A 124 -7.13 -8.35 -6.69
CA TYR A 124 -6.09 -7.47 -7.25
C TYR A 124 -4.69 -8.06 -7.13
N GLN A 125 -4.58 -9.34 -6.76
CA GLN A 125 -3.32 -10.05 -6.82
C GLN A 125 -2.19 -9.36 -6.04
N SER A 126 -2.53 -8.69 -4.95
CA SER A 126 -1.66 -7.76 -4.21
C SER A 126 -1.52 -8.18 -2.74
N PRO A 127 -0.39 -7.89 -2.08
CA PRO A 127 -0.20 -8.27 -0.68
C PRO A 127 -1.17 -7.53 0.26
N LEU A 128 -1.53 -8.20 1.35
CA LEU A 128 -2.34 -7.64 2.43
C LEU A 128 -1.55 -7.66 3.74
N LEU A 129 -1.39 -6.50 4.35
CA LEU A 129 -0.77 -6.31 5.65
C LEU A 129 -1.82 -5.85 6.66
N TYR A 130 -1.66 -6.27 7.91
CA TYR A 130 -2.49 -5.82 9.03
C TYR A 130 -1.65 -5.00 9.99
N CYS A 131 -2.15 -3.85 10.42
CA CYS A 131 -1.52 -3.02 11.45
C CYS A 131 -2.56 -2.16 12.16
N ASP A 132 -2.45 -2.06 13.47
CA ASP A 132 -3.11 -0.97 14.19
C ASP A 132 -2.19 0.26 14.14
N LEU A 133 -2.58 1.27 13.33
CA LEU A 133 -1.79 2.50 13.16
C LEU A 133 -1.93 3.46 14.34
N GLU A 134 -2.90 3.27 15.24
CA GLU A 134 -3.05 4.11 16.43
C GLU A 134 -1.87 3.87 17.40
N VAL A 135 -1.38 2.63 17.46
CA VAL A 135 -0.28 2.21 18.33
C VAL A 135 1.07 2.55 17.70
N GLU A 136 1.85 3.43 18.35
CA GLU A 136 3.13 3.93 17.83
C GLU A 136 4.13 2.83 17.49
N GLY A 137 4.31 1.83 18.35
CA GLY A 137 5.25 0.73 18.09
C GLY A 137 4.88 -0.12 16.87
N PHE A 138 3.59 -0.37 16.66
CA PHE A 138 3.10 -1.09 15.48
C PHE A 138 3.23 -0.24 14.22
N ARG A 139 2.88 1.06 14.30
CA ARG A 139 3.06 2.02 13.21
C ARG A 139 4.54 2.13 12.78
N ALA A 140 5.47 2.22 13.72
CA ALA A 140 6.91 2.26 13.41
C ALA A 140 7.38 0.97 12.72
N THR A 141 6.97 -0.19 13.24
CA THR A 141 7.28 -1.49 12.61
C THR A 141 6.71 -1.60 11.20
N MET A 142 5.48 -1.12 10.99
CA MET A 142 4.85 -1.13 9.67
C MET A 142 5.52 -0.15 8.72
N ALA A 143 5.88 1.05 9.18
CA ALA A 143 6.63 2.02 8.40
C ALA A 143 7.96 1.42 7.91
N GLN A 144 8.73 0.77 8.78
CA GLN A 144 9.96 0.08 8.41
C GLN A 144 9.73 -1.00 7.34
N ARG A 145 8.66 -1.81 7.48
CA ARG A 145 8.30 -2.82 6.48
C ARG A 145 7.96 -2.19 5.13
N LEU A 146 7.14 -1.14 5.12
CA LEU A 146 6.76 -0.42 3.91
C LEU A 146 7.96 0.23 3.23
N VAL A 147 8.90 0.81 3.98
CA VAL A 147 10.16 1.33 3.41
C VAL A 147 10.95 0.22 2.72
N ARG A 148 11.10 -0.96 3.34
CA ARG A 148 11.81 -2.09 2.70
C ARG A 148 11.12 -2.57 1.42
N VAL A 149 9.79 -2.72 1.45
CA VAL A 149 8.99 -3.08 0.26
C VAL A 149 9.18 -2.03 -0.83
N LEU A 150 9.10 -0.75 -0.47
CA LEU A 150 9.29 0.36 -1.39
C LEU A 150 10.68 0.35 -2.04
N GLN A 151 11.76 0.11 -1.29
CA GLN A 151 13.11 0.01 -1.86
C GLN A 151 13.21 -1.12 -2.91
N ILE A 152 12.53 -2.25 -2.68
CA ILE A 152 12.44 -3.34 -3.66
C ILE A 152 11.64 -2.89 -4.90
N CYS A 153 10.49 -2.24 -4.71
CA CYS A 153 9.64 -1.75 -5.80
C CYS A 153 10.30 -0.66 -6.65
N ALA A 154 11.13 0.18 -6.03
CA ALA A 154 11.94 1.20 -6.68
C ALA A 154 13.13 0.60 -7.47
N GLY A 155 13.53 -0.64 -7.16
CA GLY A 155 14.65 -1.33 -7.79
C GLY A 155 16.01 -1.06 -7.13
N HIS A 156 16.00 -0.62 -5.86
CA HIS A 156 17.22 -0.30 -5.12
C HIS A 156 17.79 -1.48 -4.34
N VAL A 157 17.11 -2.62 -4.34
CA VAL A 157 17.57 -3.86 -3.68
C VAL A 157 18.09 -4.83 -4.75
N PRO A 158 19.41 -5.10 -4.81
CA PRO A 158 19.97 -6.04 -5.77
C PRO A 158 19.41 -7.46 -5.60
N GLY A 159 19.14 -8.14 -6.72
CA GLY A 159 18.69 -9.54 -6.73
C GLY A 159 17.22 -9.77 -6.39
N VAL A 160 16.48 -8.74 -5.99
CA VAL A 160 15.05 -8.83 -5.65
C VAL A 160 14.25 -7.84 -6.48
N SER A 161 13.14 -8.30 -7.04
CA SER A 161 12.19 -7.47 -7.79
C SER A 161 10.83 -7.43 -7.07
N ALA A 162 9.99 -6.46 -7.43
CA ALA A 162 8.60 -6.40 -6.97
C ALA A 162 7.82 -7.69 -7.26
N LEU A 163 8.08 -8.33 -8.42
CA LEU A 163 7.47 -9.61 -8.79
C LEU A 163 7.96 -10.77 -7.91
N ASN A 164 9.27 -10.83 -7.63
CA ASN A 164 9.84 -11.84 -6.74
C ASN A 164 9.31 -11.68 -5.31
N LEU A 165 9.15 -10.44 -4.84
CA LEU A 165 8.57 -10.17 -3.53
C LEU A 165 7.10 -10.62 -3.47
N LEU A 166 6.32 -10.32 -4.51
CA LEU A 166 4.93 -10.74 -4.59
C LEU A 166 4.78 -12.26 -4.57
N SER A 167 5.63 -13.00 -5.30
CA SER A 167 5.59 -14.46 -5.29
C SER A 167 5.90 -15.05 -3.91
N LEU A 168 6.88 -14.48 -3.20
CA LEU A 168 7.22 -14.89 -1.82
C LEU A 168 6.07 -14.63 -0.83
N LEU A 169 5.43 -13.47 -0.92
CA LEU A 169 4.32 -13.10 -0.04
C LEU A 169 3.09 -14.00 -0.26
N ARG A 170 2.86 -14.46 -1.49
CA ARG A 170 1.79 -15.42 -1.80
C ARG A 170 2.09 -16.82 -1.31
N SER A 171 3.32 -17.31 -1.42
CA SER A 171 3.69 -18.65 -0.94
C SER A 171 3.54 -18.81 0.57
N SER A 172 3.52 -17.70 1.33
CA SER A 172 3.25 -17.70 2.77
C SER A 172 1.76 -17.87 3.11
N GLU A 173 0.87 -17.61 2.16
CA GLU A 173 -0.57 -17.81 2.30
C GLU A 173 -0.85 -19.30 2.02
N GLY A 174 -0.49 -20.14 3.00
CA GLY A 174 -0.81 -21.58 2.96
C GLY A 174 -2.32 -21.80 2.81
N PRO A 175 -2.75 -23.00 2.35
CA PRO A 175 -4.16 -23.27 2.11
C PRO A 175 -4.96 -22.92 3.35
N SER A 176 -5.97 -22.06 3.18
CA SER A 176 -6.94 -21.77 4.23
C SER A 176 -7.43 -23.07 4.82
N LEU A 177 -7.39 -23.18 6.15
CA LEU A 177 -7.86 -24.34 6.91
C LEU A 177 -9.37 -24.61 6.73
N GLU A 178 -10.05 -23.86 5.85
CA GLU A 178 -11.43 -24.08 5.42
C GLU A 178 -11.55 -25.15 4.31
N ASP A 179 -10.44 -25.64 3.74
CA ASP A 179 -10.43 -26.78 2.80
C ASP A 179 -10.15 -28.15 3.49
N LEU A 180 -10.31 -28.24 4.82
CA LEU A 180 -10.27 -29.49 5.61
C LEU A 180 -11.58 -29.69 6.36
#